data_AF-M1ZUI6-F1
#
_entry.id   AF-M1ZUI6-F1
#
_cell.length_a   1.000
_cell.length_b   1.000
_cell.length_c   1.000
_cell.angle_alpha   90.00
_cell.angle_beta   90.00
_cell.angle_gamma   90.00
#
_symmetry.space_group_name_H-M   'P 1'
#
loop_
_entity.id
_entity.type
_entity.pdbx_description
1 polymer ?
#
loop_
_entity_poly.entity_id
_entity_poly.type
_entity_poly.pdbx_seq_one_letter_code
_entity_poly.pdbx_strand_id
1 'polypeptide(L)'
;MGKSSEEKMGNTELLNINSFTISEFCNSDEGSNFIHFRPCEICKRVALDPINVADTSRLLQVNVALRNVCIGKELTVGCIIVSRSGEVLAFKSETFTVRGEGGCGCSCSENRMSSPCTDVSRRFSFILPTRDLCESQEVKVKIITNYTRPC
;
A
#
# COMPACT_ATOMS: atom_id res chain seq x y z
N MET A 1 -40.83 23.58 54.97
CA MET A 1 -41.59 22.38 54.55
C MET A 1 -41.47 22.30 53.03
N GLY A 2 -40.94 21.29 52.37
CA GLY A 2 -40.31 20.03 52.75
C GLY A 2 -39.90 19.28 51.47
N LYS A 3 -38.86 18.44 51.63
CA LYS A 3 -38.45 17.26 50.84
C LYS A 3 -37.85 17.41 49.41
N SER A 4 -36.53 17.21 49.42
CA SER A 4 -35.69 16.38 48.54
C SER A 4 -36.41 15.40 47.58
N SER A 5 -35.88 15.33 46.35
CA SER A 5 -35.67 14.07 45.63
C SER A 5 -34.37 14.18 44.84
N GLU A 6 -33.37 13.39 45.24
CA GLU A 6 -32.22 13.04 44.41
C GLU A 6 -32.72 12.17 43.25
N GLU A 7 -32.40 12.53 42.01
CA GLU A 7 -32.22 11.56 40.94
C GLU A 7 -30.85 11.78 40.29
N LYS A 8 -30.01 10.78 40.52
CA LYS A 8 -28.72 10.59 39.88
C LYS A 8 -28.91 10.16 38.43
N MET A 9 -27.86 10.43 37.68
CA MET A 9 -27.27 9.55 36.67
C MET A 9 -27.66 9.84 35.22
N GLY A 10 -26.64 10.28 34.51
CA GLY A 10 -26.57 10.42 33.06
C GLY A 10 -25.23 11.08 32.74
N ASN A 11 -24.14 10.54 33.29
CA ASN A 11 -22.81 10.85 32.80
C ASN A 11 -22.80 10.26 31.39
N THR A 12 -23.13 11.08 30.39
CA THR A 12 -22.93 10.74 28.99
C THR A 12 -21.43 10.59 28.86
N GLU A 13 -20.95 9.36 29.05
CA GLU A 13 -19.60 8.97 28.65
C GLU A 13 -19.49 9.36 27.19
N LEU A 14 -18.81 10.49 26.98
CA LEU A 14 -18.23 10.85 25.70
C LEU A 14 -17.36 9.66 25.33
N LEU A 15 -17.93 8.75 24.53
CA LEU A 15 -17.20 7.64 23.96
C LEU A 15 -15.97 8.27 23.31
N ASN A 16 -14.82 7.91 23.85
CA ASN A 16 -13.54 8.42 23.42
C ASN A 16 -13.24 7.76 22.07
N ILE A 17 -13.70 8.37 20.98
CA ILE A 17 -13.54 7.90 19.59
C ILE A 17 -12.10 8.17 19.14
N ASN A 18 -11.10 7.62 19.83
CA ASN A 18 -9.69 7.92 19.56
C ASN A 18 -8.78 6.68 19.65
N SER A 19 -9.03 5.69 18.80
CA SER A 19 -8.00 4.94 18.10
C SER A 19 -8.66 4.09 17.01
N PHE A 20 -8.04 4.05 15.83
CA PHE A 20 -8.26 3.40 14.51
C PHE A 20 -7.05 2.76 13.97
N THR A 21 -6.55 1.81 14.69
CA THR A 21 -5.39 1.06 14.28
C THR A 21 -5.76 0.22 13.06
N ILE A 22 -4.79 -0.11 12.20
CA ILE A 22 -5.01 -1.06 11.10
C ILE A 22 -5.62 -2.37 11.64
N SER A 23 -5.24 -2.75 12.87
CA SER A 23 -5.87 -3.86 13.58
C SER A 23 -7.38 -3.69 13.74
N GLU A 24 -7.91 -2.52 14.08
CA GLU A 24 -9.37 -2.32 14.22
C GLU A 24 -10.09 -2.34 12.87
N PHE A 25 -9.48 -1.84 11.79
CA PHE A 25 -10.03 -2.01 10.43
C PHE A 25 -10.01 -3.50 10.00
N CYS A 26 -8.94 -4.23 10.30
CA CYS A 26 -8.84 -5.67 10.02
C CYS A 26 -9.77 -6.53 10.91
N ASN A 27 -10.13 -6.04 12.10
CA ASN A 27 -10.99 -6.73 13.07
C ASN A 27 -12.47 -6.33 12.94
N SER A 28 -12.80 -5.42 12.02
CA SER A 28 -14.19 -5.17 11.61
C SER A 28 -14.75 -6.43 10.95
N ASP A 29 -15.78 -7.03 11.54
CA ASP A 29 -16.46 -8.19 10.94
C ASP A 29 -17.24 -7.81 9.66
N GLU A 30 -17.55 -6.52 9.48
CA GLU A 30 -18.19 -6.03 8.27
C GLU A 30 -17.18 -5.92 7.13
N GLY A 31 -17.36 -6.74 6.08
CA GLY A 31 -16.57 -6.69 4.85
C GLY A 31 -15.21 -7.39 4.89
N SER A 32 -14.79 -7.94 6.03
CA SER A 32 -13.56 -8.72 6.14
C SER A 32 -13.83 -10.23 5.98
N ASN A 33 -12.88 -10.95 5.38
CA ASN A 33 -12.96 -12.41 5.22
C ASN A 33 -11.62 -13.02 5.62
N PHE A 34 -11.61 -13.93 6.59
CA PHE A 34 -10.41 -14.66 6.97
C PHE A 34 -10.03 -15.66 5.86
N ILE A 35 -8.88 -15.42 5.22
CA ILE A 35 -8.31 -16.37 4.25
C ILE A 35 -7.30 -17.27 4.96
N HIS A 36 -7.71 -18.49 5.27
CA HIS A 36 -6.83 -19.47 5.92
C HIS A 36 -5.93 -20.21 4.91
N PHE A 37 -4.62 -20.19 5.10
CA PHE A 37 -3.67 -21.01 4.35
C PHE A 37 -3.34 -22.30 5.11
N ARG A 38 -3.29 -23.43 4.41
CA ARG A 38 -2.80 -24.69 4.99
C ARG A 38 -1.27 -24.64 5.13
N PRO A 39 -0.68 -25.46 6.03
CA PRO A 39 0.76 -25.65 6.06
C PRO A 39 1.30 -26.01 4.66
N CYS A 40 2.37 -25.33 4.23
CA CYS A 40 3.00 -25.46 2.91
C CYS A 40 2.13 -25.07 1.69
N GLU A 41 0.97 -24.43 1.89
CA GLU A 41 0.16 -23.90 0.78
C GLU A 41 0.76 -22.59 0.25
N ILE A 42 1.40 -22.66 -0.92
CA ILE A 42 2.11 -21.52 -1.53
C ILE A 42 1.14 -20.57 -2.25
N CYS A 43 0.00 -21.07 -2.74
CA CYS A 43 -0.96 -20.28 -3.51
C CYS A 43 -2.40 -20.73 -3.20
N LYS A 44 -3.29 -19.75 -3.00
CA LYS A 44 -4.72 -19.95 -2.77
C LYS A 44 -5.54 -18.96 -3.59
N ARG A 45 -6.59 -19.43 -4.28
CA ARG A 45 -7.57 -18.57 -4.97
C ARG A 45 -8.83 -18.48 -4.13
N VAL A 46 -9.36 -17.28 -3.96
CA VAL A 46 -10.57 -17.01 -3.16
C VAL A 46 -11.48 -16.11 -3.96
N ALA A 47 -12.77 -16.43 -3.98
CA ALA A 47 -13.84 -15.54 -4.42
C ALA A 47 -14.55 -15.04 -3.16
N LEU A 48 -14.66 -13.73 -3.01
CA LEU A 48 -15.32 -13.08 -1.88
C LEU A 48 -16.67 -12.55 -2.36
N ASP A 49 -17.69 -12.65 -1.49
CA ASP A 49 -18.99 -12.04 -1.74
C ASP A 49 -18.87 -10.51 -1.84
N PRO A 50 -19.80 -9.82 -2.53
CA PRO A 50 -19.76 -8.37 -2.70
C PRO A 50 -19.76 -7.66 -1.33
N ILE A 51 -18.64 -7.00 -1.03
CA ILE A 51 -18.45 -6.22 0.19
C ILE A 51 -19.14 -4.85 0.01
N ASN A 52 -19.91 -4.43 1.00
CA ASN A 52 -20.57 -3.13 1.01
C ASN A 52 -19.50 -2.02 1.13
N VAL A 53 -19.41 -1.12 0.14
CA VAL A 53 -18.33 -0.11 0.01
C VAL A 53 -18.54 1.08 0.96
N ALA A 54 -19.09 0.85 2.15
CA ALA A 54 -19.47 1.91 3.09
C ALA A 54 -18.25 2.58 3.75
N ASP A 55 -17.06 1.98 3.67
CA ASP A 55 -15.85 2.51 4.28
C ASP A 55 -15.18 3.58 3.41
N THR A 56 -15.05 4.78 3.98
CA THR A 56 -14.30 5.88 3.35
C THR A 56 -12.80 5.55 3.30
N SER A 57 -12.15 5.85 2.18
CA SER A 57 -10.71 5.59 1.99
C SER A 57 -10.05 6.71 1.21
N ARG A 58 -8.71 6.81 1.31
CA ARG A 58 -7.90 7.76 0.54
C ARG A 58 -7.10 7.04 -0.52
N LEU A 59 -7.08 7.59 -1.73
CA LEU A 59 -6.22 7.11 -2.81
C LEU A 59 -4.89 7.85 -2.79
N LEU A 60 -3.79 7.14 -2.53
CA LEU A 60 -2.43 7.65 -2.68
C LEU A 60 -1.79 7.10 -3.96
N GLN A 61 -1.42 7.98 -4.89
CA GLN A 61 -0.66 7.62 -6.08
C GLN A 61 0.80 8.07 -5.93
N VAL A 62 1.71 7.10 -5.99
CA VAL A 62 3.16 7.33 -5.91
C VAL A 62 3.77 7.05 -7.27
N ASN A 63 4.34 8.09 -7.89
CA ASN A 63 5.12 7.97 -9.12
C ASN A 63 6.61 7.88 -8.76
N VAL A 64 7.21 6.74 -9.05
CA VAL A 64 8.63 6.46 -8.83
C VAL A 64 9.35 6.59 -10.15
N ALA A 65 10.25 7.57 -10.26
CA ALA A 65 11.16 7.71 -11.40
C ALA A 65 12.53 7.20 -11.01
N LEU A 66 13.00 6.15 -11.69
CA LEU A 66 14.33 5.60 -11.55
C LEU A 66 15.17 6.03 -12.73
N ARG A 67 16.38 6.49 -12.46
CA ARG A 67 17.30 6.98 -13.49
C ARG A 67 18.44 6.01 -13.70
N ASN A 68 18.98 5.99 -14.92
CA ASN A 68 20.18 5.24 -15.24
C ASN A 68 20.08 3.73 -14.90
N VAL A 69 18.95 3.11 -15.29
CA VAL A 69 18.69 1.68 -15.05
C VAL A 69 19.10 0.87 -16.27
N CYS A 70 19.84 -0.23 -16.06
CA CYS A 70 20.39 -1.06 -17.13
C CYS A 70 19.30 -1.74 -17.98
N ILE A 71 19.35 -1.53 -19.29
CA ILE A 71 18.42 -2.15 -20.25
C ILE A 71 18.60 -3.67 -20.26
N GLY A 72 17.51 -4.42 -20.41
CA GLY A 72 17.49 -5.87 -20.48
C GLY A 72 17.59 -6.59 -19.13
N LYS A 73 17.77 -5.84 -18.03
CA LYS A 73 17.80 -6.40 -16.68
C LYS A 73 16.39 -6.43 -16.06
N GLU A 74 16.16 -7.44 -15.24
CA GLU A 74 14.94 -7.56 -14.43
C GLU A 74 15.13 -6.76 -13.14
N LEU A 75 14.24 -5.80 -12.90
CA LEU A 75 14.25 -4.93 -11.75
C LEU A 75 12.94 -5.09 -10.98
N THR A 76 13.05 -5.25 -9.67
CA THR A 76 11.92 -5.17 -8.75
C THR A 76 11.97 -3.86 -8.00
N VAL A 77 10.86 -3.13 -8.03
CA VAL A 77 10.66 -1.87 -7.33
C VAL A 77 9.58 -2.08 -6.27
N GLY A 78 9.94 -1.92 -5.01
CA GLY A 78 9.02 -1.93 -3.88
C GLY A 78 8.72 -0.50 -3.42
N CYS A 79 7.45 -0.23 -3.15
CA CYS A 79 6.97 1.00 -2.57
C CYS A 79 6.26 0.68 -1.25
N ILE A 80 6.82 1.20 -0.16
CA ILE A 80 6.35 0.99 1.21
C ILE A 80 5.78 2.30 1.72
N ILE A 81 4.55 2.27 2.22
CA ILE A 81 3.89 3.39 2.91
C ILE A 81 4.05 3.16 4.41
N VAL A 82 4.59 4.14 5.11
CA VAL A 82 4.88 4.09 6.55
C VAL A 82 4.16 5.23 7.25
N SER A 83 3.53 4.96 8.39
CA SER A 83 2.93 6.00 9.23
C SER A 83 4.00 6.88 9.88
N ARG A 84 3.58 7.99 10.50
CA ARG A 84 4.46 8.80 11.35
C ARG A 84 5.06 8.02 12.53
N SER A 85 4.34 7.03 13.07
CA SER A 85 4.82 6.15 14.16
C SER A 85 5.82 5.09 13.69
N GLY A 86 6.06 4.96 12.37
CA GLY A 86 6.99 3.98 11.81
C GLY A 86 6.34 2.65 11.42
N GLU A 87 5.02 2.51 11.56
CA GLU A 87 4.25 1.33 11.18
C GLU A 87 4.10 1.25 9.65
N VAL A 88 4.24 0.05 9.07
CA VAL A 88 3.99 -0.16 7.64
C VAL A 88 2.49 -0.22 7.39
N LEU A 89 1.96 0.79 6.69
CA LEU A 89 0.55 0.89 6.35
C LEU A 89 0.19 0.08 5.10
N ALA A 90 1.09 0.07 4.11
CA ALA A 90 0.90 -0.68 2.88
C ALA A 90 2.22 -0.96 2.17
N PHE A 91 2.26 -2.03 1.40
CA PHE A 91 3.39 -2.38 0.55
C PHE A 91 2.90 -2.90 -0.80
N LYS A 92 3.51 -2.40 -1.88
CA LYS A 92 3.34 -2.96 -3.23
C LYS A 92 4.71 -3.06 -3.88
N SER A 93 4.94 -4.13 -4.62
CA SER A 93 6.11 -4.26 -5.48
C SER A 93 5.68 -4.59 -6.91
N GLU A 94 6.50 -4.15 -7.84
CA GLU A 94 6.37 -4.49 -9.24
C GLU A 94 7.73 -4.95 -9.76
N THR A 95 7.74 -6.11 -10.41
CA THR A 95 8.92 -6.65 -11.11
C THR A 95 8.71 -6.48 -12.60
N PHE A 96 9.70 -5.90 -13.28
CA PHE A 96 9.66 -5.69 -14.72
C PHE A 96 11.05 -5.78 -15.35
N THR A 97 11.10 -6.13 -16.63
CA THR A 97 12.32 -6.01 -17.44
C THR A 97 12.44 -4.59 -17.96
N VAL A 98 13.62 -3.98 -17.78
CA VAL A 98 13.93 -2.65 -18.27
C VAL A 98 14.03 -2.71 -19.80
N ARG A 99 13.14 -1.99 -20.48
CA ARG A 99 13.12 -1.89 -21.94
C ARG A 99 13.69 -0.53 -22.34
N GLY A 100 14.63 -0.51 -23.27
CA GLY A 100 15.09 0.73 -23.89
C GLY A 100 14.06 1.28 -24.86
N GLU A 101 14.08 2.60 -25.08
CA GLU A 101 13.43 3.21 -26.25
C GLU A 101 14.19 2.79 -27.51
N GLY A 102 13.77 1.67 -28.09
CA GLY A 102 14.46 1.03 -29.20
C GLY A 102 14.46 -0.48 -28.98
N GLY A 103 13.46 -1.14 -29.55
CA GLY A 103 13.39 -2.61 -29.51
C GLY A 103 14.61 -3.21 -30.17
N CYS A 104 15.42 -3.93 -29.41
CA CYS A 104 16.20 -5.03 -29.94
C CYS A 104 16.42 -6.06 -28.83
N GLY A 105 15.71 -7.17 -28.92
CA GLY A 105 16.08 -8.38 -28.22
C GLY A 105 17.30 -8.96 -28.90
N CYS A 106 18.44 -8.95 -28.20
CA CYS A 106 19.66 -9.67 -28.55
C CYS A 106 20.39 -9.23 -29.85
N SER A 107 21.71 -9.02 -29.69
CA SER A 107 22.76 -9.01 -30.71
C SER A 107 22.91 -7.80 -31.66
N CYS A 108 24.12 -7.24 -31.63
CA CYS A 108 24.79 -6.42 -32.67
C CYS A 108 24.39 -4.94 -32.87
N SER A 109 25.30 -4.01 -32.55
CA SER A 109 26.02 -3.19 -33.56
C SER A 109 26.91 -2.13 -32.89
N GLU A 110 28.20 -2.12 -33.22
CA GLU A 110 29.24 -1.24 -32.65
C GLU A 110 29.11 0.26 -32.98
N ASN A 111 27.98 0.74 -33.51
CA ASN A 111 27.93 2.09 -34.11
C ASN A 111 26.70 2.94 -33.77
N ARG A 112 26.06 2.73 -32.62
CA ARG A 112 25.14 3.74 -32.05
C ARG A 112 25.41 3.93 -30.58
N MET A 113 25.84 5.15 -30.24
CA MET A 113 26.20 5.66 -28.92
C MET A 113 24.97 5.82 -28.00
N SER A 114 24.16 4.77 -27.90
CA SER A 114 23.00 4.74 -27.01
C SER A 114 23.45 4.23 -25.64
N SER A 115 23.18 5.01 -24.60
CA SER A 115 23.48 4.64 -23.20
C SER A 115 22.96 3.23 -22.89
N PRO A 116 23.75 2.37 -22.21
CA PRO A 116 23.31 1.02 -21.79
C PRO A 116 22.18 1.07 -20.75
N CYS A 117 21.88 2.27 -20.27
CA CYS A 117 20.90 2.55 -19.25
C CYS A 117 19.84 3.53 -19.74
N THR A 118 18.64 3.42 -19.20
CA THR A 118 17.50 4.29 -19.48
C THR A 118 16.79 4.69 -18.20
N ASP A 119 15.95 5.71 -18.28
CA ASP A 119 15.12 6.15 -17.17
C ASP A 119 13.77 5.43 -17.27
N VAL A 120 13.26 4.95 -16.13
CA VAL A 120 11.99 4.23 -16.06
C VAL A 120 11.10 4.83 -14.99
N SER A 121 9.80 4.87 -15.25
CA SER A 121 8.80 5.33 -14.28
C SER A 121 7.81 4.23 -13.95
N ARG A 122 7.42 4.15 -12.67
CA ARG A 122 6.38 3.23 -12.17
C ARG A 122 5.43 3.93 -11.24
N ARG A 123 4.15 3.59 -11.36
CA ARG A 123 3.08 4.19 -10.56
C ARG A 123 2.46 3.15 -9.64
N PHE A 124 2.53 3.40 -8.34
CA PHE A 124 1.88 2.59 -7.33
C PHE A 124 0.64 3.33 -6.81
N SER A 125 -0.52 2.68 -6.85
CA SER A 125 -1.76 3.22 -6.28
C SER A 125 -2.12 2.46 -5.02
N PHE A 126 -2.32 3.16 -3.91
CA PHE A 126 -2.67 2.60 -2.61
C PHE A 126 -4.01 3.13 -2.17
N ILE A 127 -4.83 2.23 -1.63
CA ILE A 127 -6.03 2.60 -0.88
C ILE A 127 -5.61 2.59 0.58
N LEU A 128 -5.64 3.76 1.22
CA LEU A 128 -5.31 3.92 2.62
C LEU A 128 -6.62 3.96 3.42
N PRO A 129 -6.79 3.09 4.41
CA PRO A 129 -7.96 3.16 5.29
C PRO A 129 -7.94 4.48 6.05
N THR A 130 -9.10 5.12 6.19
CA THR A 130 -9.27 6.36 6.93
C THR A 130 -10.65 6.38 7.59
N ARG A 131 -10.76 7.08 8.73
CA ARG A 131 -12.01 7.17 9.50
C ARG A 131 -12.71 8.49 9.26
N ASP A 132 -11.92 9.53 9.06
CA ASP A 132 -12.37 10.87 8.77
C ASP A 132 -11.50 11.42 7.63
N LEU A 133 -12.15 11.81 6.53
CA LEU A 133 -11.50 12.45 5.39
C LEU A 133 -11.01 13.87 5.74
N CYS A 134 -11.52 14.47 6.80
CA CYS A 134 -11.13 15.80 7.28
C CYS A 134 -9.88 15.80 8.16
N GLU A 135 -9.48 14.66 8.74
CA GLU A 135 -8.27 14.57 9.55
C GLU A 135 -6.99 14.67 8.71
N SER A 136 -5.96 15.35 9.24
CA SER A 136 -4.65 15.35 8.60
C SER A 136 -3.97 13.99 8.77
N GLN A 137 -3.58 13.34 7.67
CA GLN A 137 -2.86 12.07 7.69
C GLN A 137 -1.48 12.26 7.06
N GLU A 138 -0.43 12.04 7.85
CA GLU A 138 0.95 12.12 7.40
C GLU A 138 1.51 10.70 7.18
N VAL A 139 2.02 10.45 5.97
CA VAL A 139 2.64 9.18 5.59
C VAL A 139 4.00 9.42 4.95
N LYS A 140 4.93 8.51 5.21
CA LYS A 140 6.25 8.46 4.61
C LYS A 140 6.29 7.36 3.56
N VAL A 141 6.76 7.71 2.36
CA VAL A 141 6.97 6.75 1.27
C VAL A 141 8.43 6.32 1.27
N LYS A 142 8.69 5.01 1.28
CA LYS A 142 10.03 4.43 1.10
C LYS A 142 10.06 3.59 -0.18
N ILE A 143 11.06 3.83 -1.01
CA ILE A 143 11.29 3.08 -2.24
C ILE A 143 12.48 2.15 -2.03
N ILE A 144 12.31 0.89 -2.42
CA ILE A 144 13.38 -0.11 -2.47
C ILE A 144 13.47 -0.65 -3.89
N THR A 145 14.67 -0.89 -4.38
CA THR A 145 14.91 -1.42 -5.72
C THR A 145 15.94 -2.52 -5.68
N ASN A 146 15.70 -3.60 -6.41
CA ASN A 146 16.63 -4.72 -6.51
C ASN A 146 16.63 -5.31 -7.93
N TYR A 147 17.81 -5.54 -8.49
CA TYR A 147 17.95 -6.35 -9.70
C TYR A 147 17.77 -7.82 -9.34
N THR A 148 16.61 -8.39 -9.66
CA THR A 148 16.23 -9.75 -9.25
C THR A 148 16.87 -10.85 -10.09
N ARG A 149 17.48 -10.49 -11.22
CA ARG A 149 18.39 -11.36 -11.99
C ARG A 149 19.72 -10.64 -12.20
N PRO A 150 20.63 -10.69 -11.21
CA PRO A 150 21.96 -10.10 -11.34
C PRO A 150 22.88 -10.90 -12.27
N CYS A 151 22.55 -12.18 -12.53
CA CYS A 151 23.35 -13.14 -13.30
C CYS A 151 22.73 -13.42 -14.68
#